data_AF-B5VW30-F1
#
_entry.id   AF-B5VW30-F1
#
_cell.length_a   1.000
_cell.length_b   1.000
_cell.length_c   1.000
_cell.angle_alpha   90.00
_cell.angle_beta   90.00
_cell.angle_gamma   90.00
#
_symmetry.space_group_name_H-M   'P 1'
#
loop_
_entity.id
_entity.type
_entity.pdbx_description
1 polymer ?
#
loop_
_entity_poly.entity_id
_entity_poly.type
_entity_poly.pdbx_seq_one_letter_code
_entity_poly.pdbx_strand_id
1 'polypeptide(L)'
;MNNLTRILDDNDVLHTGSSTLMFQCTFKVSEFLTMMQSKLEEENLFGEGIECELLTPGGPWEKGRFQICLEFVSDNVTSANAIPSVDYGMMGGSDTPEVLPAHIRRQTQRIGMWS
;
A
#
# COMPACT_ATOMS: atom_id res chain seq x y z
N MET A 1 -22.00 -2.18 4.41
CA MET A 1 -20.75 -1.70 5.04
C MET A 1 -19.77 -1.48 3.91
N ASN A 2 -19.52 -0.22 3.55
CA ASN A 2 -18.67 0.13 2.41
C ASN A 2 -17.23 0.12 2.90
N ASN A 3 -16.65 -1.07 3.05
CA ASN A 3 -15.23 -1.17 3.35
C ASN A 3 -14.51 -0.86 2.04
N LEU A 4 -13.82 0.29 2.00
CA LEU A 4 -12.94 0.63 0.89
C LEU A 4 -11.69 -0.25 1.04
N THR A 5 -11.83 -1.50 0.62
CA THR A 5 -10.71 -2.43 0.62
C THR A 5 -9.97 -2.32 -0.70
N ARG A 6 -8.64 -2.27 -0.61
CA ARG A 6 -7.74 -2.17 -1.76
C ARG A 6 -6.65 -3.20 -1.63
N ILE A 7 -6.47 -4.00 -2.67
CA ILE A 7 -5.29 -4.85 -2.80
C ILE A 7 -4.08 -3.96 -3.03
N LEU A 8 -3.02 -4.20 -2.26
CA LEU A 8 -1.79 -3.42 -2.32
C LEU A 8 -0.88 -3.91 -3.45
N ASP A 9 -0.22 -2.97 -4.11
CA ASP A 9 0.79 -3.20 -5.14
C ASP A 9 2.19 -3.33 -4.50
N ASP A 10 3.10 -4.00 -5.19
CA ASP A 10 4.51 -4.19 -4.79
C ASP A 10 5.24 -2.90 -4.42
N ASN A 11 4.85 -1.78 -5.02
CA ASN A 11 5.43 -0.46 -4.79
C ASN A 11 4.76 0.34 -3.66
N ASP A 12 3.61 -0.10 -3.17
CA ASP A 12 2.97 0.52 -2.03
C ASP A 12 3.85 0.36 -0.78
N VAL A 13 3.82 1.36 0.10
CA VAL A 13 4.68 1.42 1.29
C VAL A 13 3.83 1.23 2.53
N LEU A 14 4.17 0.22 3.32
CA LEU A 14 3.54 -0.10 4.59
C LEU A 14 4.37 0.47 5.74
N HIS A 15 3.71 1.12 6.68
CA HIS A 15 4.28 1.49 7.96
C HIS A 15 3.48 0.80 9.07
N THR A 16 4.16 0.04 9.93
CA THR A 16 3.51 -0.61 11.08
C THR A 16 4.12 -0.12 12.38
N GLY A 17 3.30 0.54 13.20
CA GLY A 17 3.72 1.13 14.48
C GLY A 17 3.94 0.11 15.60
N SER A 18 3.38 -1.10 15.44
CA SER A 18 3.43 -2.20 16.40
C SER A 18 3.27 -3.52 15.65
N SER A 19 4.34 -4.01 15.04
CA SER A 19 4.36 -5.33 14.44
C SER A 19 4.99 -6.33 15.40
N THR A 20 4.35 -7.49 15.59
CA THR A 20 4.94 -8.64 16.30
C THR A 20 6.14 -9.21 15.53
N LEU A 21 6.24 -8.90 14.23
CA LEU A 21 7.29 -9.41 13.37
C LEU A 21 8.53 -8.50 13.35
N MET A 22 8.41 -7.17 13.54
CA MET A 22 9.54 -6.21 13.53
C MET A 22 9.28 -4.89 14.30
N PHE A 23 10.33 -4.31 14.88
CA PHE A 23 10.36 -2.99 15.53
C PHE A 23 10.03 -1.88 14.51
N GLN A 24 9.07 -0.99 14.81
CA GLN A 24 8.60 0.14 13.97
C GLN A 24 9.39 0.39 12.67
N CYS A 25 8.83 -0.06 11.55
CA CYS A 25 9.54 -0.08 10.28
C CYS A 25 8.58 0.20 9.13
N THR A 26 9.17 0.78 8.09
CA THR A 26 8.52 1.15 6.85
C THR A 26 9.12 0.25 5.77
N PHE A 27 8.28 -0.47 5.03
CA PHE A 27 8.70 -1.39 3.98
C PHE A 27 7.86 -1.21 2.74
N LYS A 28 8.41 -1.56 1.58
CA LYS A 28 7.58 -1.85 0.42
C LYS A 28 6.82 -3.15 0.63
N VAL A 29 5.65 -3.25 0.01
CA VAL A 29 4.85 -4.49 0.00
C VAL A 29 5.67 -5.66 -0.54
N SER A 30 6.38 -5.47 -1.64
CA SER A 30 7.29 -6.47 -2.21
C SER A 30 8.34 -6.98 -1.21
N GLU A 31 8.96 -6.09 -0.43
CA GLU A 31 9.94 -6.45 0.60
C GLU A 31 9.28 -7.26 1.73
N PHE A 32 8.09 -6.86 2.15
CA PHE A 32 7.33 -7.56 3.18
C PHE A 32 6.91 -8.96 2.73
N LEU A 33 6.41 -9.09 1.50
CA LEU A 33 6.03 -10.37 0.90
C LEU A 33 7.23 -11.29 0.75
N THR A 34 8.36 -10.78 0.27
CA THR A 34 9.63 -11.54 0.17
C THR A 34 10.08 -12.06 1.54
N MET A 35 9.97 -11.24 2.58
CA MET A 35 10.28 -11.66 3.95
C MET A 35 9.32 -12.73 4.46
N MET A 36 8.03 -12.65 4.17
CA MET A 36 7.08 -13.71 4.54
C MET A 36 7.33 -15.00 3.77
N GLN A 37 7.64 -14.90 2.46
CA GLN A 37 7.98 -16.03 1.61
C GLN A 37 9.21 -16.78 2.14
N SER A 38 10.25 -16.08 2.62
CA SER A 38 11.43 -16.73 3.22
C SER A 38 11.13 -17.62 4.44
N LYS A 39 9.96 -17.48 5.06
CA LYS A 39 9.52 -18.28 6.21
C LYS A 39 8.59 -19.43 5.82
N LEU A 40 8.11 -19.47 4.57
CA LEU A 40 7.16 -20.43 4.08
C LEU A 40 7.84 -21.26 2.97
N GLU A 41 7.69 -22.58 3.04
CA GLU A 41 8.34 -23.51 2.09
C GLU A 41 7.69 -23.50 0.69
N GLU A 42 6.54 -22.85 0.52
CA GLU A 42 5.79 -22.82 -0.73
C GLU A 42 6.11 -21.57 -1.56
N GLU A 43 6.96 -21.75 -2.57
CA GLU A 43 7.58 -20.67 -3.33
C GLU A 43 6.64 -19.84 -4.22
N ASN A 44 5.36 -20.21 -4.40
CA ASN A 44 4.46 -19.53 -5.35
C ASN A 44 3.23 -18.85 -4.76
N LEU A 45 3.01 -18.91 -3.44
CA LEU A 45 1.83 -18.32 -2.81
C LEU A 45 1.77 -16.79 -2.90
N PHE A 46 2.94 -16.12 -2.91
CA PHE A 46 3.04 -14.65 -2.94
C PHE A 46 3.35 -14.07 -4.32
N GLY A 47 3.51 -14.94 -5.33
CA GLY A 47 3.78 -14.57 -6.72
C GLY A 47 2.56 -14.86 -7.61
N GLU A 48 2.73 -15.74 -8.58
CA GLU A 48 1.67 -16.09 -9.56
C GLU A 48 0.51 -16.92 -8.98
N GLY A 49 0.66 -17.45 -7.76
CA GLY A 49 -0.30 -18.35 -7.13
C GLY A 49 -0.18 -19.80 -7.57
N ILE A 50 -0.99 -20.66 -6.96
CA ILE A 50 -1.04 -22.11 -7.23
C ILE A 50 -2.31 -22.41 -8.04
N GLU A 51 -2.17 -23.12 -9.15
CA GLU A 51 -3.31 -23.57 -9.97
C GLU A 51 -4.27 -24.43 -9.13
N CYS A 52 -5.57 -24.12 -9.23
CA CYS A 52 -6.60 -24.83 -8.49
C CYS A 52 -7.95 -24.83 -9.22
N GLU A 53 -8.88 -25.61 -8.69
CA GLU A 53 -10.29 -25.56 -9.07
C GLU A 53 -11.11 -25.16 -7.85
N LEU A 54 -11.97 -24.14 -7.99
CA LEU A 54 -12.87 -23.65 -6.96
C LEU A 54 -14.27 -24.21 -7.19
N LEU A 55 -14.88 -24.77 -6.14
CA LEU A 55 -16.29 -25.13 -6.12
C LEU A 55 -17.03 -24.21 -5.15
N THR A 56 -17.93 -23.39 -5.68
CA THR A 56 -18.85 -22.57 -4.87
C THR A 56 -20.17 -23.32 -4.64
N PRO A 57 -20.83 -23.15 -3.48
CA PRO A 57 -22.13 -23.79 -3.23
C PRO A 57 -23.16 -23.41 -4.32
N GLY A 58 -23.65 -24.42 -5.04
CA GLY A 58 -24.60 -24.24 -6.14
C GLY A 58 -23.98 -23.81 -7.48
N GLY A 59 -22.66 -23.63 -7.54
CA GLY A 59 -21.91 -23.31 -8.76
C GLY A 59 -21.22 -24.53 -9.38
N PRO A 60 -20.76 -24.42 -10.64
CA PRO A 60 -19.87 -25.40 -11.26
C PRO A 60 -18.44 -25.28 -10.71
N TRP A 61 -17.58 -26.25 -11.06
CA TRP A 61 -16.14 -26.14 -10.83
C TRP A 61 -15.52 -25.07 -11.74
N GLU A 62 -14.68 -24.20 -11.16
CA GLU A 62 -14.00 -23.11 -11.86
C GLU A 62 -12.48 -23.24 -11.74
N LYS A 63 -11.76 -23.30 -12.86
CA LYS A 63 -10.30 -23.28 -12.87
C LYS A 63 -9.78 -21.87 -12.56
N GLY A 64 -8.79 -21.78 -11.68
CA GLY A 64 -8.19 -20.52 -11.28
C GLY A 64 -6.84 -20.70 -10.61
N ARG A 65 -6.41 -19.68 -9.86
CA ARG A 65 -5.20 -19.69 -9.06
C ARG A 65 -5.48 -19.15 -7.67
N PHE A 66 -4.89 -19.79 -6.66
CA PHE A 66 -4.91 -19.35 -5.27
C PHE A 66 -3.61 -18.59 -4.96
N GLN A 67 -3.72 -17.34 -4.51
CA GLN A 67 -2.58 -16.50 -4.14
C GLN A 67 -2.88 -15.74 -2.84
N ILE A 68 -1.83 -15.43 -2.07
CA ILE A 68 -1.90 -14.59 -0.87
C ILE A 68 -1.57 -13.15 -1.25
N CYS A 69 -2.48 -12.24 -0.96
CA CYS A 69 -2.31 -10.80 -1.19
C CYS A 69 -2.45 -10.02 0.11
N LEU A 70 -1.87 -8.82 0.15
CA LEU A 70 -2.13 -7.86 1.22
C LEU A 70 -3.30 -6.96 0.84
N GLU A 71 -4.29 -6.89 1.71
CA GLU A 71 -5.42 -5.99 1.59
C GLU A 71 -5.28 -4.86 2.61
N PHE A 72 -5.43 -3.62 2.13
CA PHE A 72 -5.56 -2.45 2.97
C PHE A 72 -7.02 -2.07 3.11
N VAL A 73 -7.46 -1.94 4.36
CA VAL A 73 -8.82 -1.53 4.71
C VAL A 73 -8.74 -0.11 5.29
N SER A 74 -9.37 0.84 4.62
CA SER A 74 -9.44 2.22 5.12
C SER A 74 -10.63 2.43 6.03
N ASP A 75 -10.41 3.06 7.19
CA ASP A 75 -11.49 3.55 8.06
C ASP A 75 -12.19 4.78 7.48
N ASN A 76 -11.59 5.43 6.49
CA ASN A 76 -12.14 6.64 5.91
C ASN A 76 -13.16 6.30 4.83
N VAL A 77 -14.43 6.17 5.24
CA VAL A 77 -15.57 6.15 4.33
C VAL A 77 -15.80 7.58 3.80
N THR A 78 -14.85 8.13 3.06
CA THR A 78 -15.12 9.37 2.31
C THR A 78 -16.07 8.98 1.19
N SER A 79 -17.33 9.38 1.34
CA SER A 79 -18.35 9.28 0.29
C SER A 79 -17.78 9.72 -1.05
N ALA A 80 -17.52 8.76 -1.93
CA ALA A 80 -17.16 9.00 -3.31
C ALA A 80 -18.33 9.74 -3.97
N ASN A 81 -18.26 11.08 -4.02
CA ASN A 81 -18.96 11.97 -4.96
C ASN A 81 -18.62 13.47 -4.74
N ALA A 82 -17.43 13.80 -4.26
CA ALA A 82 -16.93 15.18 -4.35
C ALA A 82 -15.89 15.24 -5.47
N ILE A 83 -16.35 15.48 -6.70
CA ILE A 83 -15.49 16.06 -7.73
C ILE A 83 -15.08 17.43 -7.17
N PRO A 84 -13.79 17.74 -6.96
CA PRO A 84 -13.43 19.11 -6.66
C PRO A 84 -13.72 19.92 -7.93
N SER A 85 -14.72 20.79 -7.87
CA SER A 85 -14.93 21.81 -8.90
C SER A 85 -13.67 22.65 -8.96
N VAL A 86 -12.86 22.46 -10.01
CA VAL A 86 -11.69 23.30 -10.26
C VAL A 86 -12.23 24.61 -10.81
N ASP A 87 -12.39 25.60 -9.95
CA ASP A 87 -12.67 26.97 -10.35
C ASP A 87 -11.35 27.63 -10.78
N TYR A 88 -11.09 27.66 -12.10
CA TYR A 88 -10.00 28.45 -12.67
C TYR A 88 -10.39 29.94 -12.64
N GLY A 89 -10.37 30.52 -11.44
CA GLY A 89 -10.51 31.95 -11.19
C GLY A 89 -9.14 32.63 -11.16
N MET A 90 -8.81 33.32 -12.25
CA MET A 90 -7.66 34.20 -12.43
C MET A 90 -7.52 35.26 -11.32
N MET A 91 -6.35 35.39 -10.68
CA MET A 91 -5.60 36.65 -10.44
C MET A 91 -4.67 36.61 -9.20
N GLY A 92 -3.44 37.12 -9.38
CA GLY A 92 -2.77 37.98 -8.40
C GLY A 92 -1.84 37.31 -7.38
N GLY A 93 -0.53 37.54 -7.52
CA GLY A 93 0.50 36.91 -6.71
C GLY A 93 0.59 37.33 -5.24
N SER A 94 1.22 36.47 -4.44
CA SER A 94 2.16 36.80 -3.34
C SER A 94 2.64 35.50 -2.68
N ASP A 95 3.92 35.49 -2.33
CA ASP A 95 4.70 34.36 -1.84
C ASP A 95 4.08 33.63 -0.62
N THR A 96 3.93 32.31 -0.71
CA THR A 96 3.88 31.43 0.48
C THR A 96 4.59 30.11 0.15
N PRO A 97 5.55 29.65 0.97
CA PRO A 97 6.25 28.40 0.73
C PRO A 97 5.34 27.23 1.13
N GLU A 98 5.20 26.28 0.21
CA GLU A 98 4.51 25.01 0.36
C GLU A 98 5.03 24.25 1.59
N VAL A 99 4.25 24.24 2.68
CA VAL A 99 4.60 23.49 3.90
C VAL A 99 4.25 22.03 3.68
N LEU A 100 5.25 21.23 3.30
CA LEU A 100 5.13 19.78 3.23
C LEU A 100 4.72 19.18 4.60
N PRO A 101 3.88 18.12 4.61
CA PRO A 101 3.39 17.51 5.84
C PRO A 101 4.50 16.93 6.72
N ALA A 102 4.30 17.01 8.05
CA ALA A 102 5.32 16.79 9.08
C ALA A 102 6.04 15.43 9.05
N HIS A 103 5.46 14.41 8.40
CA HIS A 103 6.07 13.08 8.31
C HIS A 103 7.21 12.97 7.28
N ILE A 104 7.29 13.90 6.31
CA ILE A 104 8.38 13.96 5.31
C ILE A 104 9.62 14.70 5.86
N ARG A 105 9.50 15.35 7.03
CA ARG A 105 10.49 16.30 7.55
C ARG A 105 11.69 15.67 8.28
N ARG A 106 11.97 14.38 8.12
CA ARG A 106 13.14 13.74 8.77
C ARG A 106 14.35 13.67 7.84
N GLN A 107 15.20 14.69 8.01
CA GLN A 107 16.67 14.69 7.98
C GLN A 107 17.41 13.92 6.87
N THR A 108 17.76 14.63 5.79
CA THR A 108 19.05 14.42 5.13
C THR A 108 20.14 15.09 5.97
N GLN A 109 20.89 14.32 6.77
CA GLN A 109 22.15 14.80 7.30
C GLN A 109 23.12 15.05 6.14
N ARG A 110 23.64 16.28 6.05
CA ARG A 110 24.62 16.72 5.06
C ARG A 110 25.88 15.85 5.13
N ILE A 111 26.23 15.19 4.03
CA ILE A 111 27.58 14.66 3.82
C ILE A 111 28.50 15.89 3.67
N GLY A 112 29.41 16.08 4.63
CA GLY A 112 30.42 17.14 4.58
C GLY A 112 31.45 16.83 3.48
N MET A 113 31.77 17.83 2.67
CA MET A 113 32.88 17.80 1.72
C MET A 113 34.19 17.79 2.52
N TRP A 114 35.04 16.78 2.31
CA TRP A 114 36.43 16.83 2.76
C TRP A 114 37.23 17.73 1.81
N SER A 115 37.91 18.72 2.38
CA SER A 115 38.94 19.52 1.70
C SER A 115 40.27 18.79 1.69
#